data_AF-A0A937TM76-F1
#
_entry.id   AF-A0A937TM76-F1
#
_cell.length_a   1.000
_cell.length_b   1.000
_cell.length_c   1.000
_cell.angle_alpha   90.00
_cell.angle_beta   90.00
_cell.angle_gamma   90.00
#
_symmetry.space_group_name_H-M   'P 1'
#
loop_
_entity.id
_entity.type
_entity.pdbx_description
1 polymer ?
#
loop_
_entity_poly.entity_id
_entity_poly.type
_entity_poly.pdbx_seq_one_letter_code
_entity_poly.pdbx_strand_id
1 'polypeptide(L)' 'MFYVYVLQSLKDNKWYTGSTQDISRRLEEHNSSRVASTRRRVPFKIIYYLKKA' A
#
# COMPACT_ATOMS: atom_id res chain seq x y z
N MET A 1 10.01 5.32 13.94
CA MET A 1 9.69 6.03 12.68
C MET A 1 8.63 5.23 11.92
N PHE A 2 7.50 5.84 11.59
CA PHE A 2 6.41 5.19 10.84
C PHE A 2 6.06 6.00 9.59
N TYR A 3 5.58 5.32 8.56
CA TYR A 3 5.01 5.93 7.37
C TYR A 3 3.49 5.80 7.41
N VAL A 4 2.79 6.86 7.04
CA VAL A 4 1.40 6.79 6.58
C VAL A 4 1.44 6.87 5.05
N TYR A 5 0.77 5.96 4.36
CA TYR A 5 0.84 5.86 2.90
C TYR A 5 -0.54 5.76 2.26
N VAL A 6 -0.57 6.13 0.97
CA VAL A 6 -1.71 5.94 0.08
C VAL A 6 -1.24 5.13 -1.13
N LEU A 7 -1.89 3.98 -1.34
CA LEU A 7 -1.74 3.15 -2.52
C LEU A 7 -2.92 3.38 -3.47
N GLN A 8 -2.67 3.35 -4.76
CA GLN A 8 -3.70 3.26 -5.79
C GLN A 8 -3.65 1.89 -6.44
N SER A 9 -4.79 1.20 -6.47
CA SER A 9 -4.94 0.00 -7.29
C SER A 9 -4.95 0.39 -8.76
N LEU A 10 -4.12 -0.27 -9.57
CA LEU A 10 -4.16 -0.12 -11.02
C LEU A 10 -5.32 -0.90 -11.67
N LYS A 11 -5.97 -1.77 -10.90
CA LYS A 11 -7.11 -2.57 -11.36
C LYS A 11 -8.44 -1.81 -11.26
N ASP A 12 -8.68 -1.15 -10.13
CA ASP A 12 -9.94 -0.46 -9.86
C ASP A 12 -9.82 1.06 -9.68
N ASN A 13 -8.60 1.60 -9.81
CA ASN A 13 -8.27 3.02 -9.61
C ASN A 13 -8.61 3.59 -8.22
N LYS A 14 -9.14 2.78 -7.30
CA LYS A 14 -9.49 3.20 -5.95
C LYS A 14 -8.26 3.21 -5.06
N TRP A 15 -8.33 4.02 -4.01
CA TRP A 15 -7.25 4.17 -3.06
C TRP A 15 -7.32 3.15 -1.93
N TYR A 16 -6.21 3.03 -1.23
CA TYR A 16 -6.06 2.29 0.00
C TYR A 16 -5.07 3.05 0.89
N THR A 17 -5.44 3.30 2.14
CA THR A 17 -4.57 3.98 3.10
C THR A 17 -4.09 3.02 4.17
N GLY A 18 -2.90 3.26 4.70
CA GLY A 18 -2.35 2.45 5.77
C GLY A 18 -1.13 3.06 6.40
N SER A 19 -0.57 2.35 7.39
CA SER A 19 0.70 2.70 8.01
C SER A 19 1.62 1.50 8.14
N THR A 20 2.93 1.75 8.19
CA THR A 20 3.99 0.74 8.29
C THR A 20 5.30 1.39 8.71
N GLN A 21 6.25 0.62 9.24
CA GLN A 21 7.63 1.09 9.45
C GLN A 21 8.48 0.97 8.18
N ASP A 22 8.08 0.09 7.26
CA ASP A 22 8.76 -0.16 5.99
C ASP A 22 7.72 -0.15 4.86
N ILE A 23 7.78 0.90 4.04
CA ILE A 23 6.82 1.12 2.95
C ILE A 23 7.11 0.23 1.74
N SER A 24 8.38 -0.08 1.47
CA SER A 24 8.80 -0.92 0.34
C SER A 24 8.33 -2.36 0.56
N ARG A 25 8.63 -2.92 1.74
CA ARG A 25 8.16 -4.26 2.14
C ARG A 25 6.64 -4.35 2.12
N ARG A 26 5.95 -3.30 2.58
CA ARG A 26 4.49 -3.26 2.63
C ARG A 26 3.86 -3.25 1.24
N LEU A 27 4.43 -2.48 0.30
CA LEU A 27 3.97 -2.48 -1.09
C LEU A 27 4.12 -3.87 -1.71
N GLU A 28 5.26 -4.54 -1.47
CA GLU A 28 5.50 -5.91 -1.93
C GLU A 28 4.43 -6.87 -1.40
N GLU A 29 4.15 -6.87 -0.08
CA GLU A 29 3.10 -7.71 0.52
C GLU A 29 1.73 -7.53 -0.13
N HIS A 30 1.33 -6.27 -0.40
CA HIS A 30 0.07 -5.97 -1.08
C HIS A 30 0.08 -6.55 -2.49
N ASN A 31 1.15 -6.36 -3.26
CA ASN A 31 1.28 -6.82 -4.64
C ASN A 31 1.47 -8.35 -4.77
N SER A 32 2.01 -9.01 -3.75
CA SER A 32 2.08 -10.48 -3.65
C SER A 32 0.75 -11.11 -3.22
N SER A 33 -0.35 -10.34 -3.15
CA SER A 33 -1.68 -10.84 -2.74
C SER A 33 -1.74 -11.46 -1.33
N ARG A 34 -0.76 -11.18 -0.47
CA ARG A 34 -0.67 -11.72 0.90
C ARG A 34 -1.62 -11.00 1.87
N VAL A 35 -2.09 -9.81 1.51
CA VAL A 35 -3.01 -9.01 2.33
C VAL A 35 -4.46 -9.30 1.97
N ALA A 36 -5.19 -9.98 2.86
CA ALA A 36 -6.55 -10.46 2.59
C ALA A 36 -7.55 -9.38 2.13
N SER A 37 -7.46 -8.17 2.68
CA SER A 37 -8.35 -7.05 2.36
C SER A 37 -8.08 -6.43 0.98
N THR A 38 -6.85 -6.55 0.46
CA THR A 38 -6.45 -5.90 -0.80
C THR A 38 -6.08 -6.89 -1.91
N ARG A 39 -5.97 -8.19 -1.62
CA ARG A 39 -5.53 -9.23 -2.58
C ARG A 39 -6.31 -9.25 -3.90
N ARG A 40 -7.61 -8.88 -3.88
CA ARG A 40 -8.46 -8.86 -5.08
C ARG A 40 -8.25 -7.62 -5.97
N ARG A 41 -7.49 -6.64 -5.46
CA ARG A 41 -7.31 -5.29 -6.03
C ARG A 41 -5.88 -5.05 -6.53
N VAL A 42 -5.01 -6.06 -6.51
CA VAL A 42 -3.66 -5.96 -7.08
C VAL A 42 -3.72 -5.75 -8.61
N PRO A 43 -2.71 -5.12 -9.23
CA PRO A 43 -1.53 -4.52 -8.61
C PRO A 43 -1.76 -3.10 -8.07
N PHE A 44 -0.91 -2.67 -7.15
CA PHE A 44 -0.89 -1.36 -6.50
C PHE A 44 0.40 -0.60 -6.80
N LYS A 45 0.29 0.74 -6.82
CA LYS A 45 1.42 1.67 -6.77
C LYS A 45 1.27 2.62 -5.58
N ILE A 46 2.38 3.08 -5.02
CA ILE A 46 2.38 4.17 -4.04
C ILE A 46 2.12 5.47 -4.81
N ILE A 47 1.15 6.26 -4.34
CA ILE A 47 0.87 7.60 -4.89
C ILE A 47 1.20 8.71 -3.89
N TYR A 48 1.28 8.38 -2.60
CA TYR A 48 1.67 9.33 -1.56
C TYR A 48 2.20 8.59 -0.34
N TYR A 49 3.16 9.19 0.38
CA TYR A 49 3.52 8.77 1.73
C TYR A 49 4.07 9.92 2.56
N LEU A 50 3.84 9.85 3.86
CA LEU A 50 4.32 10.78 4.86
C LEU A 50 5.13 10.04 5.92
N LYS A 51 6.38 10.45 6.12
CA LYS A 51 7.23 9.97 7.20
C LYS A 51 6.88 10.72 8.49
N LYS A 52 6.41 9.99 9.51
CA LYS A 52 6.17 10.54 10.85
C LYS A 52 7.43 10.33 11.70
N ALA A 53 7.99 11.48 12.12
CA ALA A 53 9.11 11.59 13.07
C ALA A 53 8.83 10.81 14.36
#